data_AF-A0AA44RF52-F1
#
_entry.id   AF-A0AA44RF52-F1
#
_cell.length_a   1.000
_cell.length_b   1.000
_cell.length_c   1.000
_cell.angle_alpha   90.00
_cell.angle_beta   90.00
_cell.angle_gamma   90.00
#
_symmetry.space_group_name_H-M   'P 1'
#
loop_
_entity.id
_entity.type
_entity.pdbx_description
1 polymer ?
#
loop_
_entity_poly.entity_id
_entity_poly.type
_entity_poly.pdbx_seq_one_letter_code
_entity_poly.pdbx_strand_id
1 'polypeptide(L)' 'MVNENELRARRHLIILLANGVQEALALDADKLDDRMNDLFIEKVGCRNFDSDKEEASYVEGVEMMMFVDAMQRLTRA' A
#
# COMPACT_ATOMS: atom_id res chain seq x y z
N MET A 1 3.40 22.60 0.75
CA MET A 1 2.79 21.44 1.41
C MET A 1 2.70 20.33 0.38
N VAL A 2 3.13 19.11 0.71
CA VAL A 2 2.98 17.96 -0.21
C VAL A 2 1.54 17.47 -0.12
N ASN A 3 0.94 17.14 -1.27
CA ASN A 3 -0.44 16.65 -1.34
C ASN A 3 -0.51 15.22 -0.74
N GLU A 4 -1.45 14.98 0.18
CA GLU A 4 -1.64 13.68 0.85
C GLU A 4 -1.92 12.55 -0.14
N ASN A 5 -2.69 12.82 -1.20
CA ASN A 5 -2.99 11.84 -2.24
C ASN A 5 -1.73 11.46 -3.04
N GLU A 6 -0.86 12.44 -3.30
CA GLU A 6 0.40 12.19 -3.99
C GLU A 6 1.35 11.37 -3.10
N LEU A 7 1.37 11.63 -1.78
CA LEU A 7 2.14 10.83 -0.83
C LEU A 7 1.64 9.39 -0.76
N ARG A 8 0.32 9.18 -0.76
CA ARG A 8 -0.27 7.83 -0.78
C ARG A 8 0.11 7.09 -2.05
N ALA A 9 -0.10 7.67 -3.23
CA ALA A 9 0.24 7.06 -4.50
C ALA A 9 1.74 6.66 -4.57
N ARG A 10 2.64 7.50 -4.04
CA ARG A 10 4.07 7.18 -3.97
C ARG A 10 4.36 5.99 -3.05
N ARG A 11 3.72 5.90 -1.88
CA ARG A 11 3.87 4.74 -0.99
C ARG A 11 3.36 3.47 -1.66
N HIS A 12 2.19 3.53 -2.28
CA HIS A 12 1.59 2.42 -3.02
C HIS A 12 2.53 1.91 -4.11
N LEU A 13 3.09 2.82 -4.92
CA LEU A 13 4.09 2.47 -5.92
C LEU A 13 5.29 1.73 -5.31
N ILE A 14 5.86 2.24 -4.22
CA ILE A 14 7.03 1.63 -3.56
C ILE A 14 6.69 0.22 -3.05
N ILE A 15 5.54 0.05 -2.40
CA ILE A 15 5.09 -1.24 -1.86
C ILE A 15 4.89 -2.25 -3.00
N LEU A 16 4.21 -1.85 -4.07
CA LEU A 16 3.93 -2.71 -5.22
C LEU A 16 5.23 -3.16 -5.90
N LEU A 17 6.18 -2.25 -6.10
CA LEU A 17 7.47 -2.59 -6.71
C LEU A 17 8.29 -3.54 -5.85
N ALA A 18 8.32 -3.33 -4.52
CA ALA A 18 9.00 -4.25 -3.60
C ALA A 18 8.36 -5.65 -3.54
N ASN A 19 7.10 -5.78 -3.98
CA ASN A 19 6.39 -7.05 -4.12
C ASN A 19 6.42 -7.60 -5.55
N GLY A 20 7.21 -7.02 -6.45
CA GLY A 20 7.43 -7.54 -7.80
C GLY A 20 6.41 -7.09 -8.84
N VAL A 21 5.49 -6.19 -8.49
CA VAL A 21 4.47 -5.64 -9.40
C VAL A 21 5.08 -4.52 -10.25
N GLN A 22 5.83 -4.89 -11.27
CA GLN A 22 6.57 -3.94 -12.12
C GLN A 22 5.66 -3.05 -12.96
N GLU A 23 4.47 -3.53 -13.31
CA GLU A 23 3.47 -2.76 -14.05
C GLU A 23 3.00 -1.50 -13.31
N ALA A 24 3.24 -1.41 -11.99
CA ALA A 24 2.87 -0.26 -11.16
C ALA A 24 3.50 1.06 -11.66
N LEU A 25 4.66 1.04 -12.33
CA LEU A 25 5.29 2.25 -12.90
C LEU A 25 4.46 2.93 -13.99
N ALA A 26 3.53 2.21 -14.62
CA ALA A 26 2.68 2.71 -15.70
C ALA A 26 1.25 3.01 -15.26
N LEU A 27 0.94 2.85 -13.97
CA LEU A 27 -0.40 3.06 -13.42
C LEU A 27 -0.60 4.49 -12.95
N ASP A 28 -1.82 4.97 -13.11
CA ASP A 28 -2.29 6.19 -12.46
C ASP A 28 -2.60 5.91 -10.97
N ALA A 29 -2.85 6.97 -10.20
CA ALA A 29 -3.06 6.86 -8.75
C ALA A 29 -4.25 5.95 -8.39
N ASP A 30 -5.35 6.03 -9.13
CA ASP A 30 -6.55 5.22 -8.85
C ASP A 30 -6.26 3.73 -9.08
N LYS A 31 -5.53 3.38 -10.15
CA LYS A 31 -5.14 1.98 -10.39
C LYS A 31 -4.08 1.48 -9.42
N LEU A 32 -3.23 2.37 -8.89
CA LEU A 32 -2.30 1.99 -7.82
C LEU A 32 -3.08 1.61 -6.54
N ASP A 33 -4.15 2.34 -6.23
CA ASP A 33 -5.02 2.02 -5.09
C ASP A 33 -5.73 0.67 -5.30
N ASP A 34 -6.24 0.39 -6.51
CA ASP A 34 -6.85 -0.90 -6.84
C ASP A 34 -5.86 -2.07 -6.68
N ARG A 35 -4.63 -1.92 -7.21
CA ARG A 35 -3.59 -2.96 -7.09
C ARG A 35 -3.11 -3.14 -5.66
N MET A 36 -3.09 -2.06 -4.87
CA MET A 36 -2.80 -2.15 -3.45
C MET A 36 -3.88 -2.92 -2.70
N ASN A 37 -5.15 -2.71 -3.02
CA ASN A 37 -6.25 -3.49 -2.43
C ASN A 37 -6.11 -4.99 -2.77
N ASP A 38 -5.81 -5.34 -4.02
CA ASP A 38 -5.53 -6.72 -4.43
C ASP A 38 -4.40 -7.34 -3.59
N LEU A 39 -3.28 -6.62 -3.48
CA LEU A 39 -2.10 -7.07 -2.72
C LEU A 39 -2.42 -7.20 -1.23
N PHE A 40 -3.24 -6.30 -0.68
CA PHE A 40 -3.67 -6.34 0.71
C PHE A 40 -4.46 -7.61 1.01
N ILE A 41 -5.43 -7.92 0.14
CA ILE A 41 -6.21 -9.15 0.22
C ILE A 41 -5.29 -10.38 0.11
N GLU A 42 -4.30 -10.35 -0.78
CA GLU A 42 -3.36 -11.46 -0.96
C GLU A 42 -2.46 -11.69 0.27
N LYS A 43 -1.88 -10.62 0.84
CA LYS A 43 -0.86 -10.72 1.90
C LYS A 43 -1.43 -10.77 3.31
N VAL A 44 -2.56 -10.11 3.54
CA VAL A 44 -3.13 -9.87 4.87
C VAL A 44 -4.48 -10.57 5.03
N GLY A 45 -5.23 -10.70 3.93
CA GLY A 45 -6.55 -11.32 3.92
C GLY A 45 -7.67 -10.36 4.31
N CYS A 46 -8.90 -10.83 4.17
CA CYS A 46 -10.09 -10.06 4.53
C CYS A 46 -10.43 -10.24 6.01
N ARG A 47 -10.78 -9.14 6.68
CA ARG A 47 -11.26 -9.14 8.07
C ARG A 47 -12.55 -8.33 8.17
N ASN A 48 -13.47 -8.81 9.01
CA ASN A 48 -14.65 -8.03 9.38
C ASN A 48 -14.30 -7.09 10.53
N PHE A 49 -14.73 -5.84 10.42
CA PHE A 49 -14.56 -4.82 11.44
C PHE A 49 -15.90 -4.44 12.05
N ASP A 50 -15.88 -4.03 13.32
CA ASP A 50 -17.11 -3.62 14.02
C ASP A 50 -17.44 -2.14 13.77
N SER A 51 -16.54 -1.37 13.14
CA SER A 51 -16.77 0.01 12.71
C SER A 51 -15.79 0.48 11.62
N ASP A 52 -16.23 1.43 10.80
CA ASP A 52 -15.41 2.08 9.75
C ASP A 52 -14.14 2.74 10.33
N LYS A 53 -14.20 3.25 11.57
CA LYS A 53 -13.04 3.87 12.22
C LYS A 53 -11.99 2.83 12.60
N GLU A 54 -12.41 1.66 13.05
CA GLU A 54 -11.50 0.55 13.35
C GLU A 54 -10.85 0.05 12.05
N GLU A 55 -11.65 -0.13 11.00
CA GLU A 55 -11.18 -0.51 9.68
C GLU A 55 -10.13 0.48 9.15
N ALA A 56 -10.45 1.77 9.10
CA ALA A 56 -9.52 2.79 8.60
C ALA A 56 -8.19 2.80 9.37
N SER A 57 -8.24 2.71 10.70
CA SER A 57 -7.04 2.66 11.53
C SER A 57 -6.22 1.39 11.29
N TYR A 58 -6.88 0.25 11.06
CA TYR A 58 -6.20 -1.00 10.77
C TYR A 58 -5.54 -0.95 9.38
N VAL A 59 -6.26 -0.48 8.37
CA VAL A 59 -5.77 -0.37 6.99
C VAL A 59 -4.54 0.53 6.93
N GLU A 60 -4.60 1.70 7.59
CA GLU A 60 -3.46 2.63 7.66
C GLU A 60 -2.23 2.00 8.34
N GLY A 61 -2.43 1.29 9.46
CA GLY A 61 -1.35 0.64 10.18
C GLY A 61 -0.65 -0.44 9.34
N VAL A 62 -1.42 -1.22 8.59
CA VAL A 62 -0.88 -2.26 7.71
C VAL A 62 -0.21 -1.66 6.48
N GLU A 63 -0.77 -0.62 5.85
CA GLU A 63 -0.12 0.12 4.76
C GLU A 63 1.28 0.59 5.19
N MET A 64 1.39 1.18 6.38
CA MET A 64 2.68 1.65 6.92
C MET A 64 3.64 0.51 7.20
N MET A 65 3.16 -0.61 7.74
CA MET A 65 4.01 -1.80 7.96
C MET A 65 4.55 -2.35 6.64
N MET A 66 3.70 -2.47 5.61
CA MET A 66 4.11 -2.92 4.27
C MET A 66 5.09 -1.94 3.63
N PHE A 67 4.89 -0.64 3.83
CA PHE A 67 5.82 0.39 3.36
C PHE A 67 7.20 0.27 4.01
N VAL A 68 7.27 0.10 5.32
CA VAL A 68 8.54 -0.08 6.04
C VAL A 68 9.26 -1.35 5.58
N ASP A 69 8.54 -2.46 5.43
CA ASP A 69 9.11 -3.71 4.91
C ASP A 69 9.63 -3.55 3.47
N ALA A 70 8.84 -2.92 2.59
CA ALA A 70 9.24 -2.59 1.22
C ALA A 70 10.53 -1.75 1.19
N MET A 71 10.60 -0.70 2.01
CA MET A 71 11.80 0.13 2.14
C MET A 71 13.00 -0.68 2.62
N GLN A 72 12.84 -1.56 3.60
CA GLN A 72 13.94 -2.41 4.08
C GLN A 72 14.44 -3.36 2.99
N ARG A 73 13.56 -3.96 2.19
CA ARG A 73 13.95 -4.84 1.07
C ARG A 73 14.68 -4.08 -0.04
N LEU A 74 14.24 -2.86 -0.34
CA LEU A 74 14.84 -2.04 -1.40
C LEU A 74 16.16 -1.37 -0.99
N THR A 75 16.37 -1.14 0.31
CA THR A 75 17.54 -0.39 0.82
C THR A 75 18.59 -1.25 1.51
N ARG A 76 18.29 -2.51 1.86
CA ARG A 76 19.30 -3.47 2.29
C ARG A 76 20.08 -3.98 1.06
N ALA A 77 21.02 -3.17 0.61
CA ALA A 77 22.16 -3.55 -0.22
C ALA A 77 23.33 -3.98 0.67
#